data_AF-A0A1X2AJ14-F1
#
_entry.id   AF-A0A1X2AJ14-F1
#
_cell.length_a   1.000
_cell.length_b   1.000
_cell.length_c   1.000
_cell.angle_alpha   90.00
_cell.angle_beta   90.00
_cell.angle_gamma   90.00
#
_symmetry.space_group_name_H-M   'P 1'
#
loop_
_entity.id
_entity.type
_entity.pdbx_description
1 polymer ?
#
loop_
_entity_poly.entity_id
_entity_poly.type
_entity_poly.pdbx_seq_one_letter_code
_entity_poly.pdbx_strand_id
1 'polypeptide(L)'
;MTTTETTTDTTPENETGTADTDAAPEDYDAILAGLEADRDQWKQRAEMAEQNVEDLRQRADAAEAAVAAAQANPGEPEPDPAADHSAQAENEPQNEPEGENQPKGRDGRYRERLREAEAERAALAETLAQTRRSIIDQHIASAGYKPEAFQELAIEDVINDAGVIDTDKLAAAVTARADTLGLARQSRRPQPDRLLGNGGDAASISDRQKWDAAFTG
;
A
#
# COMPACT_ATOMS: atom_id res chain seq x y z
N MET A 1 -58.81 31.99 -34.92
CA MET A 1 -59.17 30.61 -34.56
C MET A 1 -58.07 30.09 -33.66
N THR A 2 -58.43 29.81 -32.42
CA THR A 2 -57.59 29.39 -31.30
C THR A 2 -57.73 27.88 -31.08
N THR A 3 -56.61 27.15 -30.98
CA THR A 3 -56.49 25.82 -30.35
C THR A 3 -54.98 25.49 -30.22
N THR A 4 -54.36 25.77 -29.06
CA THR A 4 -54.04 24.89 -27.89
C THR A 4 -52.86 23.94 -28.07
N GLU A 5 -51.84 24.18 -27.25
CA GLU A 5 -50.62 23.40 -26.98
C GLU A 5 -50.93 22.07 -26.27
N THR A 6 -50.07 21.07 -26.42
CA THR A 6 -49.99 19.92 -25.50
C THR A 6 -48.56 19.43 -25.43
N THR A 7 -47.85 19.90 -24.41
CA THR A 7 -46.56 19.39 -23.94
C THR A 7 -46.83 18.17 -23.07
N THR A 8 -46.35 16.99 -23.45
CA THR A 8 -46.28 15.83 -22.55
C THR A 8 -44.89 15.82 -21.91
N ASP A 9 -44.86 16.40 -20.71
CA ASP A 9 -43.85 16.17 -19.69
C ASP A 9 -44.01 14.72 -19.20
N THR A 10 -42.98 13.89 -19.34
CA THR A 10 -42.96 12.51 -18.84
C THR A 10 -41.89 12.43 -17.76
N THR A 11 -42.33 12.69 -16.54
CA THR A 11 -41.67 12.30 -15.29
C THR A 11 -41.52 10.77 -15.28
N PRO A 12 -40.30 10.21 -15.18
CA PRO A 12 -40.18 8.81 -14.84
C PRO A 12 -40.56 8.63 -13.37
N GLU A 13 -41.68 7.96 -13.15
CA GLU A 13 -42.08 7.45 -11.84
C GLU A 13 -40.98 6.51 -11.33
N ASN A 14 -40.44 6.87 -10.17
CA ASN A 14 -39.51 6.05 -9.42
C ASN A 14 -40.32 4.93 -8.76
N GLU A 15 -40.62 3.89 -9.55
CA GLU A 15 -41.18 2.65 -9.04
C GLU A 15 -40.18 2.04 -8.07
N THR A 16 -40.52 2.09 -6.79
CA THR A 16 -39.85 1.36 -5.72
C THR A 16 -40.01 -0.13 -5.98
N GLY A 17 -39.12 -0.68 -6.80
CA GLY A 17 -38.93 -2.09 -6.98
C GLY A 17 -38.65 -2.73 -5.62
N THR A 18 -39.55 -3.61 -5.22
CA THR A 18 -39.43 -4.52 -4.09
C THR A 18 -38.06 -5.18 -4.14
N ALA A 19 -37.17 -4.75 -3.23
CA ALA A 19 -35.93 -5.43 -2.95
C ALA A 19 -36.28 -6.84 -2.44
N ASP A 20 -36.19 -7.81 -3.34
CA ASP A 20 -36.20 -9.23 -3.03
C ASP A 20 -34.94 -9.52 -2.22
N THR A 21 -35.05 -9.28 -0.92
CA THR A 21 -33.98 -9.35 0.07
C THR A 21 -34.06 -10.73 0.69
N ASP A 22 -33.75 -11.76 -0.09
CA ASP A 22 -33.58 -13.13 0.40
C ASP A 22 -32.10 -13.41 0.72
N ALA A 23 -31.40 -12.38 1.19
CA ALA A 23 -30.17 -12.54 1.96
C ALA A 23 -30.59 -12.99 3.35
N ALA A 24 -30.23 -14.23 3.71
CA ALA A 24 -30.51 -14.81 5.03
C ALA A 24 -30.28 -13.78 6.15
N PRO A 25 -31.30 -13.45 6.96
CA PRO A 25 -31.26 -12.34 7.92
C PRO A 25 -30.39 -12.61 9.17
N GLU A 26 -29.52 -13.62 9.17
CA GLU A 26 -28.93 -14.14 10.41
C GLU A 26 -27.55 -13.59 10.80
N ASP A 27 -26.82 -12.85 9.95
CA ASP A 27 -25.43 -12.46 10.28
C ASP A 27 -25.12 -10.95 10.24
N TYR A 28 -26.12 -10.07 10.08
CA TYR A 28 -25.89 -8.62 10.11
C TYR A 28 -25.35 -8.12 11.45
N ASP A 29 -25.85 -8.69 12.55
CA ASP A 29 -25.39 -8.34 13.91
C ASP A 29 -23.94 -8.79 14.15
N ALA A 30 -23.55 -9.95 13.59
CA ALA A 30 -22.17 -10.45 13.67
C ALA A 30 -21.21 -9.57 12.86
N ILE A 31 -21.63 -9.12 11.67
CA ILE A 31 -20.83 -8.20 10.84
C ILE A 31 -20.69 -6.83 11.51
N LEU A 32 -21.77 -6.30 12.10
CA LEU A 32 -21.71 -5.03 12.84
C LEU A 32 -20.79 -5.13 14.06
N ALA A 33 -20.90 -6.20 14.84
CA ALA A 33 -20.03 -6.44 16.00
C ALA A 33 -18.54 -6.55 15.60
N GLY A 34 -18.25 -7.21 14.46
CA GLY A 34 -16.89 -7.27 13.91
C GLY A 34 -16.35 -5.90 13.52
N LEU A 35 -17.15 -5.07 12.85
CA LEU A 35 -16.75 -3.70 12.47
C LEU A 35 -16.54 -2.78 13.67
N GLU A 36 -17.33 -2.94 14.73
CA GLU A 36 -17.15 -2.21 15.98
C GLU A 36 -15.88 -2.61 16.71
N ALA A 37 -15.59 -3.92 16.76
CA ALA A 37 -14.35 -4.44 17.34
C ALA A 37 -13.11 -3.93 16.58
N ASP A 38 -13.14 -3.94 15.24
CA ASP A 38 -12.08 -3.40 14.39
C ASP A 38 -11.89 -1.90 14.63
N ARG A 39 -12.98 -1.13 14.68
CA ARG A 39 -12.94 0.31 14.98
C ARG A 39 -12.27 0.59 16.32
N ASP A 40 -12.62 -0.18 17.35
CA ASP A 40 -12.09 0.03 18.68
C ASP A 40 -10.62 -0.42 18.79
N GLN A 41 -10.23 -1.47 18.06
CA GLN A 41 -8.82 -1.85 17.89
C GLN A 41 -8.01 -0.74 17.20
N TRP A 42 -8.55 -0.10 16.17
CA TRP A 42 -7.90 1.04 15.51
C TRP A 42 -7.75 2.24 16.44
N LYS A 43 -8.74 2.53 17.29
CA LYS A 43 -8.63 3.60 18.29
C LYS A 43 -7.54 3.32 19.32
N GLN A 44 -7.48 2.10 19.85
CA GLN A 44 -6.43 1.71 20.80
C GLN A 44 -5.03 1.81 20.18
N ARG A 45 -4.88 1.42 18.90
CA ARG A 45 -3.62 1.57 18.18
C ARG A 45 -3.24 3.04 17.96
N ALA A 46 -4.21 3.90 17.66
CA ALA A 46 -3.96 5.33 17.52
C ALA A 46 -3.52 5.96 18.86
N GLU A 47 -4.18 5.59 19.97
CA GLU A 47 -3.81 6.08 21.31
C GLU A 47 -2.41 5.61 21.72
N MET A 48 -2.04 4.35 21.46
CA MET A 48 -0.67 3.88 21.71
C MET A 48 0.36 4.57 20.82
N ALA A 49 0.00 4.91 19.58
CA ALA A 49 0.89 5.67 18.69
C ALA A 49 1.12 7.10 19.22
N GLU A 50 0.09 7.76 19.74
CA GLU A 50 0.22 9.08 20.37
C GLU A 50 1.11 9.02 21.61
N GLN A 51 0.95 7.99 22.46
CA GLN A 51 1.82 7.78 23.63
C GLN A 51 3.28 7.56 23.22
N ASN A 52 3.52 6.72 22.21
CA ASN A 52 4.89 6.49 21.70
C ASN A 52 5.53 7.77 21.14
N VAL A 53 4.76 8.64 20.48
CA VAL A 53 5.26 9.93 19.97
C VAL A 53 5.62 10.87 21.13
N GLU A 54 4.80 10.92 22.18
CA GLU A 54 5.07 11.74 23.36
C GLU A 54 6.31 11.24 24.12
N ASP A 55 6.46 9.92 24.28
CA ASP A 55 7.65 9.33 24.89
C ASP A 55 8.94 9.64 24.10
N LEU A 56 8.86 9.57 22.76
CA LEU A 56 9.99 9.95 21.89
C LEU A 56 10.34 11.43 22.04
N ARG A 57 9.34 12.29 22.19
CA ARG A 57 9.55 13.72 22.43
C ARG A 57 10.22 13.98 23.77
N GLN A 58 9.73 13.36 24.84
CA GLN A 58 10.34 13.47 26.17
C GLN A 58 11.80 12.97 26.17
N ARG A 59 12.08 11.88 25.44
CA ARG A 59 13.44 11.36 25.29
C ARG A 59 14.34 12.31 24.50
N ALA A 60 13.81 12.98 23.47
CA ALA A 60 14.54 14.01 22.73
C ALA A 60 14.86 15.22 23.62
N ASP A 61 13.88 15.72 24.38
CA ASP A 61 14.07 16.85 25.30
C ASP A 61 15.07 16.50 26.42
N ALA A 62 15.02 15.28 26.96
CA ALA A 62 15.99 14.79 27.94
C ALA A 62 17.40 14.64 27.36
N ALA A 63 17.53 14.18 26.11
CA ALA A 63 18.80 14.10 25.42
C ALA A 63 19.39 15.49 25.15
N GLU A 64 18.57 16.46 24.75
CA GLU A 64 18.99 17.85 24.58
C GLU A 64 19.46 18.47 25.90
N ALA A 65 18.72 18.23 26.99
CA ALA A 65 19.12 18.68 28.33
C ALA A 65 20.45 18.04 28.77
N ALA A 66 20.67 16.75 28.48
CA ALA A 66 21.93 16.07 28.79
C ALA A 66 23.11 16.63 27.99
N VAL A 67 22.91 16.94 26.71
CA VAL A 67 23.94 17.59 25.86
C VAL A 67 24.24 19.01 26.36
N ALA A 68 23.22 19.77 26.73
CA ALA A 68 23.39 21.12 27.29
C ALA A 68 24.15 21.07 28.64
N ALA A 69 23.84 20.10 29.50
CA ALA A 69 24.55 19.90 30.77
C ALA A 69 26.03 19.51 30.56
N ALA A 70 26.32 18.65 29.58
CA ALA A 70 27.69 18.26 29.23
C ALA A 70 28.50 19.44 28.65
N GLN A 71 27.86 20.35 27.91
CA GLN A 71 28.52 21.55 27.38
C GLN A 71 28.73 22.65 28.43
N ALA A 72 27.86 22.73 29.44
CA ALA A 72 27.93 23.74 30.49
C ALA A 72 29.01 23.48 31.56
N ASN A 73 29.59 22.27 31.63
CA ASN A 73 30.56 21.92 32.67
C ASN A 73 31.77 21.11 32.12
N PRO A 74 32.74 21.76 31.43
CA PRO A 74 33.85 21.07 30.77
C PRO A 74 35.01 20.68 31.71
N GLY A 75 34.79 20.49 33.02
CA GLY A 75 35.89 20.51 34.00
C GLY A 75 35.77 19.70 35.29
N GLU A 76 34.95 18.64 35.37
CA GLU A 76 34.89 17.80 36.58
C GLU A 76 35.12 16.32 36.23
N PRO A 77 36.08 15.62 36.87
CA PRO A 77 36.46 14.25 36.51
C PRO A 77 35.34 13.27 36.84
N GLU A 78 35.16 12.29 35.94
CA GLU A 78 34.15 11.22 36.01
C GLU A 78 34.09 10.53 37.38
N PRO A 79 32.89 10.33 37.98
CA PRO A 79 32.71 9.30 38.98
C PRO A 79 32.62 7.93 38.29
N ASP A 80 33.58 7.09 38.65
CA ASP A 80 33.71 5.66 38.32
C ASP A 80 32.37 4.89 38.55
N PRO A 81 31.78 4.23 37.53
CA PRO A 81 30.56 3.45 37.72
C PRO A 81 30.93 2.02 38.15
N ALA A 82 31.32 1.85 39.42
CA ALA A 82 31.39 0.55 40.06
C ALA A 82 30.16 0.32 40.96
N ALA A 83 29.41 -0.74 40.62
CA ALA A 83 28.32 -1.41 41.38
C ALA A 83 26.99 -0.62 41.45
N ASP A 84 25.80 -1.21 41.30
CA ASP A 84 25.35 -2.57 41.64
C ASP A 84 24.05 -2.92 40.86
N HIS A 85 23.83 -4.21 40.72
CA HIS A 85 22.97 -4.95 39.80
C HIS A 85 21.46 -4.92 40.09
N SER A 86 20.60 -5.19 39.08
CA SER A 86 19.83 -6.47 38.98
C SER A 86 18.74 -6.52 37.89
N ALA A 87 18.82 -7.60 37.08
CA ALA A 87 17.80 -8.36 36.32
C ALA A 87 17.08 -7.66 35.14
N GLN A 88 16.90 -8.27 33.96
CA GLN A 88 16.66 -9.67 33.64
C GLN A 88 17.09 -9.99 32.18
N ALA A 89 17.61 -11.19 31.96
CA ALA A 89 18.22 -11.66 30.73
C ALA A 89 17.21 -12.03 29.63
N GLU A 90 17.53 -11.66 28.37
CA GLU A 90 17.07 -12.35 27.16
C GLU A 90 18.18 -12.31 26.08
N ASN A 91 19.10 -13.27 26.21
CA ASN A 91 19.72 -14.09 25.16
C ASN A 91 19.89 -13.51 23.73
N GLU A 92 21.09 -12.98 23.42
CA GLU A 92 21.66 -13.04 22.07
C GLU A 92 23.12 -13.53 22.14
N PRO A 93 23.57 -14.37 21.18
CA PRO A 93 24.85 -15.05 21.28
C PRO A 93 26.02 -14.08 21.07
N GLN A 94 26.75 -13.83 22.17
CA GLN A 94 28.11 -13.30 22.14
C GLN A 94 28.98 -14.17 21.23
N ASN A 95 29.49 -13.54 20.18
CA ASN A 95 30.59 -14.07 19.39
C ASN A 95 31.69 -13.01 19.34
N GLU A 96 32.36 -12.83 20.47
CA GLU A 96 33.68 -12.22 20.54
C GLU A 96 34.71 -13.31 20.79
N PRO A 97 35.82 -13.25 20.04
CA PRO A 97 37.09 -13.34 20.73
C PRO A 97 37.87 -12.04 20.52
N GLU A 98 38.20 -11.40 21.64
CA GLU A 98 39.32 -10.46 21.72
C GLU A 98 40.62 -11.20 21.39
N GLY A 99 41.32 -10.71 20.38
CA GLY A 99 42.67 -11.10 20.01
C GLY A 99 43.44 -9.84 19.63
N GLU A 100 44.40 -9.49 20.47
CA GLU A 100 45.30 -8.35 20.31
C GLU A 100 46.04 -8.37 18.95
N ASN A 101 46.31 -7.18 18.41
CA ASN A 101 47.28 -6.87 17.33
C ASN A 101 46.82 -6.90 15.84
N GLN A 102 45.84 -6.06 15.47
CA GLN A 102 45.96 -5.09 14.33
C GLN A 102 44.61 -4.35 14.07
N PRO A 103 44.58 -3.01 13.95
CA PRO A 103 43.35 -2.27 13.60
C PRO A 103 42.85 -2.51 12.17
N LYS A 104 43.48 -3.39 11.37
CA LYS A 104 43.16 -3.61 9.95
C LYS A 104 41.83 -4.35 9.70
N GLY A 105 41.26 -5.01 10.70
CA GLY A 105 40.00 -5.75 10.56
C GLY A 105 38.74 -4.87 10.67
N ARG A 106 38.78 -3.78 11.45
CA ARG A 106 37.61 -2.92 11.68
C ARG A 106 37.31 -2.03 10.45
N ASP A 107 38.35 -1.42 9.87
CA ASP A 107 38.22 -0.62 8.66
C ASP A 107 37.69 -1.42 7.47
N GLY A 108 38.04 -2.72 7.39
CA GLY A 108 37.50 -3.63 6.40
C GLY A 108 35.98 -3.78 6.52
N ARG A 109 35.49 -4.07 7.74
CA ARG A 109 34.06 -4.21 8.03
C ARG A 109 33.27 -2.93 7.74
N TYR A 110 33.82 -1.75 8.04
CA TYR A 110 33.14 -0.49 7.72
C TYR A 110 32.99 -0.27 6.21
N ARG A 111 34.01 -0.62 5.42
CA ARG A 111 33.94 -0.52 3.95
C ARG A 111 32.97 -1.53 3.36
N GLU A 112 32.89 -2.72 3.94
CA GLU A 112 31.90 -3.74 3.54
C GLU A 112 30.48 -3.26 3.85
N ARG A 113 30.22 -2.78 5.07
CA ARG A 113 28.92 -2.21 5.46
C ARG A 113 28.52 -1.01 4.59
N LEU A 114 29.47 -0.15 4.20
CA LEU A 114 29.19 0.96 3.30
C LEU A 114 28.75 0.46 1.92
N ARG A 115 29.47 -0.51 1.34
CA ARG A 115 29.11 -1.11 0.05
C ARG A 115 27.78 -1.85 0.11
N GLU A 116 27.51 -2.54 1.20
CA GLU A 116 26.25 -3.23 1.44
C GLU A 116 25.09 -2.23 1.52
N ALA A 117 25.22 -1.16 2.31
CA ALA A 117 24.20 -0.11 2.41
C ALA A 117 23.96 0.61 1.07
N GLU A 118 25.02 0.87 0.29
CA GLU A 118 24.89 1.42 -1.06
C GLU A 118 24.15 0.47 -2.01
N ALA A 119 24.45 -0.84 -1.93
CA ALA A 119 23.77 -1.87 -2.71
C ALA A 119 22.30 -2.01 -2.32
N GLU A 120 21.97 -1.99 -1.01
CA GLU A 120 20.60 -2.01 -0.51
C GLU A 120 19.83 -0.78 -0.99
N ARG A 121 20.43 0.42 -0.89
CA ARG A 121 19.81 1.65 -1.39
C ARG A 121 19.53 1.57 -2.88
N ALA A 122 20.45 1.03 -3.68
CA ALA A 122 20.27 0.83 -5.12
C ALA A 122 19.15 -0.18 -5.41
N ALA A 123 19.10 -1.30 -4.68
CA ALA A 123 18.06 -2.32 -4.84
C ALA A 123 16.66 -1.78 -4.48
N LEU A 124 16.55 -1.00 -3.41
CA LEU A 124 15.31 -0.34 -3.03
C LEU A 124 14.87 0.70 -4.06
N ALA A 125 15.81 1.50 -4.58
CA ALA A 125 15.53 2.47 -5.63
C ALA A 125 14.99 1.80 -6.91
N GLU A 126 15.59 0.67 -7.32
CA GLU A 126 15.14 -0.11 -8.48
C GLU A 126 13.75 -0.71 -8.25
N THR A 127 13.51 -1.32 -7.09
CA THR A 127 12.21 -1.90 -6.73
C THR A 127 11.11 -0.85 -6.74
N LEU A 128 11.42 0.35 -6.21
CA LEU A 128 10.50 1.47 -6.19
C LEU A 128 10.24 2.01 -7.61
N ALA A 129 11.25 2.11 -8.47
CA ALA A 129 11.08 2.50 -9.87
C ALA A 129 10.20 1.51 -10.63
N GLN A 130 10.43 0.20 -10.46
CA GLN A 130 9.63 -0.86 -11.08
C GLN A 130 8.17 -0.83 -10.58
N THR A 131 7.96 -0.61 -9.28
CA THR A 131 6.62 -0.51 -8.69
C THR A 131 5.87 0.70 -9.24
N ARG A 132 6.52 1.87 -9.30
CA ARG A 132 5.92 3.09 -9.88
C ARG A 132 5.55 2.87 -11.34
N ARG A 133 6.43 2.24 -12.13
CA ARG A 133 6.16 1.92 -13.53
C ARG A 133 4.96 1.00 -13.69
N SER A 134 4.86 -0.05 -12.87
CA SER A 134 3.72 -0.97 -12.85
C SER A 134 2.40 -0.24 -12.56
N ILE A 135 2.38 0.67 -11.58
CA ILE A 135 1.19 1.48 -11.25
C ILE A 135 0.79 2.38 -12.41
N ILE A 136 1.75 3.07 -13.04
CA ILE A 136 1.50 3.91 -14.22
C ILE A 136 0.93 3.07 -15.36
N ASP A 137 1.54 1.92 -15.66
CA ASP A 137 1.09 1.03 -16.73
C ASP A 137 -0.33 0.50 -16.46
N GLN A 138 -0.67 0.18 -15.21
CA GLN A 138 -2.04 -0.18 -14.80
C GLN A 138 -3.03 0.96 -15.03
N HIS A 139 -2.66 2.20 -14.71
CA HIS A 139 -3.50 3.38 -14.92
C HIS A 139 -3.68 3.71 -16.41
N ILE A 140 -2.64 3.54 -17.22
CA ILE A 140 -2.73 3.72 -18.68
C ILE A 140 -3.63 2.64 -19.29
N ALA A 141 -3.44 1.39 -18.86
CA ALA A 141 -4.29 0.28 -19.26
C ALA A 141 -5.74 0.54 -18.85
N SER A 142 -5.98 1.04 -17.63
CA SER A 142 -7.31 1.40 -17.10
C SER A 142 -8.01 2.48 -17.94
N ALA A 143 -7.25 3.45 -18.45
CA ALA A 143 -7.71 4.48 -19.39
C ALA A 143 -7.99 3.94 -20.81
N GLY A 144 -7.63 2.69 -21.09
CA GLY A 144 -7.89 2.02 -22.37
C GLY A 144 -6.79 2.23 -23.41
N TYR A 145 -5.58 2.58 -22.99
CA TYR A 145 -4.44 2.66 -23.90
C TYR A 145 -3.44 1.53 -23.66
N LYS A 146 -2.60 1.23 -24.67
CA LYS A 146 -1.54 0.24 -24.53
C LYS A 146 -0.35 0.84 -23.76
N PRO A 147 0.11 0.26 -22.64
CA PRO A 147 1.21 0.83 -21.84
C PRO A 147 2.52 0.99 -22.61
N GLU A 148 2.78 0.11 -23.57
CA GLU A 148 3.98 0.17 -24.43
C GLU A 148 4.11 1.50 -25.18
N ALA A 149 3.01 2.17 -25.53
CA ALA A 149 3.04 3.44 -26.24
C ALA A 149 3.52 4.62 -25.37
N PHE A 150 3.67 4.40 -24.06
CA PHE A 150 4.04 5.40 -23.06
C PHE A 150 5.34 5.02 -22.33
N GLN A 151 6.16 4.14 -22.90
CA GLN A 151 7.47 3.81 -22.31
C GLN A 151 8.39 5.03 -22.20
N GLU A 152 8.27 5.96 -23.15
CA GLU A 152 9.04 7.22 -23.17
C GLU A 152 8.50 8.30 -22.22
N LEU A 153 7.39 8.04 -21.52
CA LEU A 153 6.85 8.99 -20.55
C LEU A 153 7.81 9.09 -19.36
N ALA A 154 8.36 10.27 -19.12
CA ALA A 154 9.21 10.52 -17.97
C ALA A 154 8.37 10.42 -16.69
N ILE A 155 8.81 9.58 -15.75
CA ILE A 155 8.12 9.36 -14.47
C ILE A 155 8.07 10.67 -13.66
N GLU A 156 9.04 11.55 -13.89
CA GLU A 156 9.22 12.77 -13.10
C GLU A 156 8.18 13.84 -13.43
N ASP A 157 7.61 13.79 -14.63
CA ASP A 157 6.55 14.71 -15.07
C ASP A 157 5.19 14.35 -14.45
N VAL A 158 5.04 13.12 -13.94
CA VAL A 158 3.79 12.60 -13.37
C VAL A 158 3.86 12.42 -11.85
N ILE A 159 4.94 12.86 -11.22
CA ILE A 159 5.13 12.82 -9.77
C ILE A 159 4.91 14.23 -9.17
N ASN A 160 4.45 14.27 -7.92
CA ASN A 160 4.35 15.49 -7.12
C ASN A 160 5.61 15.70 -6.25
N ASP A 161 5.66 16.84 -5.56
CA ASP A 161 6.82 17.19 -4.72
C ASP A 161 7.04 16.22 -3.54
N ALA A 162 6.02 15.44 -3.18
CA ALA A 162 6.11 14.38 -2.18
C ALA A 162 6.67 13.05 -2.73
N GLY A 163 6.98 12.96 -4.03
CA GLY A 163 7.47 11.74 -4.65
C GLY A 163 6.39 10.68 -4.93
N VAL A 164 5.12 11.09 -4.91
CA VAL A 164 3.95 10.23 -5.18
C VAL A 164 3.42 10.52 -6.58
N ILE A 165 2.84 9.51 -7.23
CA ILE A 165 2.20 9.65 -8.54
C ILE A 165 1.01 10.62 -8.39
N ASP A 166 1.05 11.70 -9.16
CA ASP A 166 -0.02 12.67 -9.29
C ASP A 166 -0.95 12.23 -10.42
N THR A 167 -2.17 11.82 -10.06
CA THR A 167 -3.15 11.26 -11.00
C THR A 167 -3.60 12.28 -12.04
N ASP A 168 -3.65 13.57 -11.67
CA ASP A 168 -4.11 14.63 -12.56
C ASP A 168 -3.03 14.95 -13.60
N LYS A 169 -1.77 15.05 -13.16
CA LYS A 169 -0.62 15.17 -14.08
C LYS A 169 -0.49 13.96 -14.99
N LEU A 170 -0.66 12.76 -14.44
CA LEU A 170 -0.63 11.53 -15.24
C LEU A 170 -1.73 11.52 -16.31
N ALA A 171 -2.97 11.88 -15.95
CA ALA A 171 -4.07 11.95 -16.89
C ALA A 171 -3.83 12.99 -18.00
N ALA A 172 -3.30 14.17 -17.64
CA ALA A 172 -2.94 15.21 -18.59
C ALA A 172 -1.83 14.76 -19.54
N ALA A 173 -0.77 14.15 -19.01
CA ALA A 173 0.36 13.66 -19.80
C ALA A 173 -0.05 12.52 -20.74
N VAL A 174 -0.86 11.58 -20.27
CA VAL A 174 -1.41 10.49 -21.10
C VAL A 174 -2.27 11.04 -22.24
N THR A 175 -3.12 12.03 -21.96
CA THR A 175 -3.97 12.67 -22.97
C THR A 175 -3.13 13.40 -24.03
N ALA A 176 -2.20 14.25 -23.60
CA ALA A 176 -1.33 14.99 -24.52
C ALA A 176 -0.48 14.06 -25.41
N ARG A 177 0.03 12.96 -24.84
CA ARG A 177 0.80 11.96 -25.59
C ARG A 177 -0.08 11.16 -26.54
N ALA A 178 -1.28 10.77 -26.13
CA ALA A 178 -2.24 10.09 -26.98
C ALA A 178 -2.64 10.95 -28.18
N ASP A 179 -2.87 12.25 -27.97
CA ASP A 179 -3.19 13.21 -29.02
C ASP A 179 -2.01 13.38 -30.00
N THR A 180 -0.78 13.49 -29.47
CA THR A 180 0.44 13.61 -30.28
C THR A 180 0.67 12.40 -31.16
N LEU A 181 0.40 11.20 -30.64
CA LEU A 181 0.61 9.92 -31.33
C LEU A 181 -0.62 9.47 -32.14
N GLY A 182 -1.76 10.18 -32.05
CA GLY A 182 -3.01 9.78 -32.69
C GLY A 182 -3.54 8.42 -32.19
N LEU A 183 -3.31 8.09 -30.92
CA LEU A 183 -3.70 6.79 -30.36
C LEU A 183 -5.21 6.74 -30.14
N ALA A 184 -5.87 5.81 -30.81
CA ALA A 184 -7.25 5.46 -30.48
C ALA A 184 -7.31 4.65 -29.18
N ARG A 185 -8.32 4.93 -28.35
CA ARG A 185 -8.63 4.09 -27.19
C ARG A 185 -8.95 2.67 -27.66
N GLN A 186 -8.37 1.68 -27.00
CA GLN A 186 -8.71 0.28 -27.25
C GLN A 186 -10.18 0.08 -26.87
N SER A 187 -10.96 -0.43 -27.82
CA SER A 187 -12.33 -0.84 -27.56
C SER A 187 -12.30 -1.96 -26.53
N ARG A 188 -12.82 -1.66 -25.34
CA ARG A 188 -13.01 -2.66 -24.30
C ARG A 188 -14.27 -3.43 -24.64
N ARG A 189 -14.16 -4.74 -24.79
CA ARG A 189 -15.35 -5.59 -24.75
C ARG A 189 -16.01 -5.37 -23.37
N PRO A 190 -17.34 -5.20 -23.31
CA PRO A 190 -18.02 -5.12 -22.02
C PRO A 190 -17.58 -6.33 -21.20
N GLN A 191 -17.05 -6.09 -19.99
CA GLN A 191 -16.75 -7.21 -19.12
C GLN A 191 -18.08 -7.92 -18.84
N PRO A 192 -18.14 -9.25 -19.00
CA PRO A 192 -19.30 -10.00 -18.57
C PRO A 192 -19.49 -9.70 -17.09
N ASP A 193 -20.67 -9.23 -16.73
CA ASP A 193 -21.00 -8.95 -15.35
C ASP A 193 -20.80 -10.22 -14.54
N ARG A 194 -19.87 -10.15 -13.58
CA ARG A 194 -19.51 -11.30 -12.74
C ARG A 194 -20.69 -11.77 -11.90
N LEU A 195 -21.65 -10.88 -11.62
CA LEU A 195 -22.88 -11.20 -10.90
C LEU A 195 -23.87 -11.98 -11.77
N LEU A 196 -23.83 -11.84 -13.10
CA LEU A 196 -24.70 -12.57 -14.03
C LEU A 196 -24.09 -13.89 -14.55
N GLY A 197 -22.81 -14.17 -14.29
CA GLY A 197 -22.07 -15.28 -14.91
C GLY A 197 -21.80 -16.51 -14.04
N ASN A 198 -22.07 -16.47 -12.73
CA ASN A 198 -21.64 -17.53 -11.80
C ASN A 198 -22.60 -18.74 -11.71
N GLY A 199 -23.58 -18.86 -12.62
CA GLY A 199 -24.55 -19.96 -12.66
C GLY A 199 -24.09 -21.21 -13.42
N GLY A 200 -22.81 -21.31 -13.79
CA GLY A 200 -22.30 -22.37 -14.68
C GLY A 200 -21.98 -23.72 -14.03
N ASP A 201 -21.77 -23.78 -12.71
CA ASP A 201 -21.28 -24.99 -12.05
C ASP A 201 -22.33 -26.10 -11.89
N ALA A 202 -23.62 -25.80 -12.10
CA ALA A 202 -24.69 -26.80 -12.06
C ALA A 202 -24.84 -27.61 -13.37
N ALA A 203 -24.43 -27.05 -14.52
CA ALA A 203 -24.60 -27.72 -15.81
C ALA A 203 -23.43 -28.68 -16.14
N SER A 204 -22.20 -28.34 -15.74
CA SER A 204 -21.00 -29.10 -16.10
C SER A 204 -20.83 -30.43 -15.35
N ILE A 205 -21.46 -30.59 -14.18
CA ILE A 205 -21.42 -31.87 -13.44
C ILE A 205 -22.22 -32.94 -14.20
N SER A 206 -23.35 -32.56 -14.80
CA SER A 206 -24.24 -33.50 -15.51
C SER A 206 -23.65 -34.00 -16.84
N ASP A 207 -22.86 -33.17 -17.55
CA ASP A 207 -22.24 -33.57 -18.81
C ASP A 207 -20.99 -34.43 -18.61
N ARG A 208 -20.24 -34.22 -17.51
CA ARG A 208 -19.10 -35.06 -17.16
C ARG A 208 -19.56 -36.47 -16.75
N GLN A 209 -20.66 -36.58 -16.00
CA GLN A 209 -21.29 -37.87 -15.66
C GLN A 209 -21.82 -38.63 -16.89
N LYS A 210 -22.39 -37.92 -17.88
CA LYS A 210 -22.82 -38.54 -19.15
C LYS A 210 -21.64 -39.06 -19.97
N TRP A 211 -20.50 -38.37 -19.93
CA TRP A 211 -19.28 -38.82 -20.61
C TRP A 211 -18.69 -40.07 -19.95
N ASP A 212 -18.61 -40.12 -18.62
CA ASP A 212 -18.08 -41.28 -17.90
C ASP A 212 -18.96 -42.55 -18.11
N ALA A 213 -20.27 -42.37 -18.23
CA ALA A 213 -21.21 -43.47 -18.51
C ALA A 213 -21.06 -44.06 -19.93
N ALA A 214 -20.51 -43.31 -20.90
CA ALA A 214 -20.36 -43.76 -22.28
C ALA A 214 -19.18 -44.73 -22.49
N PHE A 215 -18.23 -44.80 -21.56
CA PHE A 215 -17.01 -45.63 -21.66
C PHE A 215 -16.93 -46.77 -20.64
N THR A 216 -17.94 -46.91 -19.77
CA THR A 216 -18.00 -47.95 -18.73
C THR A 216 -19.05 -49.04 -18.97
N GLY A 217 -19.64 -49.09 -20.17
CA GLY A 217 -20.58 -50.14 -20.63
C GLY A 217 -19.95 -51.18 -21.54
#